data_AF-R4L8N9-F1
#
_entry.id   AF-R4L8N9-F1
#
_cell.length_a   1.000
_cell.length_b   1.000
_cell.length_c   1.000
_cell.angle_alpha   90.00
_cell.angle_beta   90.00
_cell.angle_gamma   90.00
#
_symmetry.space_group_name_H-M   'P 1'
#
loop_
_entity.id
_entity.type
_entity.pdbx_description
1 polymer ?
#
loop_
_entity_poly.entity_id
_entity_poly.type
_entity_poly.pdbx_seq_one_letter_code
_entity_poly.pdbx_strand_id
1 'polypeptide(L)'
;MTNEWRVEGFDDALQRWSAEERPRPEIMAQVSAWAPELQHLDVRVRARLVDGESNVWVLWVPGCYLPDIEDGLQGVQCYFRVVEQEHRVVCEALHTTVDRSAQDVDFDDGMG
;
A
#
# COMPACT_ATOMS: atom_id res chain seq x y z
N MET A 1 18.39 -2.42 -24.22
CA MET A 1 17.92 -1.23 -23.50
C MET A 1 16.94 -1.73 -22.46
N THR A 2 17.30 -1.70 -21.19
CA THR A 2 16.38 -2.05 -20.10
C THR A 2 15.32 -0.95 -20.08
N ASN A 3 14.08 -1.27 -20.45
CA ASN A 3 12.96 -0.36 -20.28
C ASN A 3 12.70 -0.21 -18.77
N GLU A 4 13.44 0.69 -18.14
CA GLU A 4 13.39 0.93 -16.71
C GLU A 4 12.06 1.59 -16.35
N TRP A 5 11.31 0.94 -15.47
CA TRP A 5 10.03 1.46 -14.99
C TRP A 5 10.27 2.66 -14.08
N ARG A 6 9.45 3.71 -14.21
CA ARG A 6 9.54 4.91 -13.36
C ARG A 6 8.42 4.95 -12.34
N VAL A 7 8.71 5.48 -11.16
CA VAL A 7 7.71 5.77 -10.11
C VAL A 7 7.55 7.28 -10.02
N GLU A 8 6.31 7.76 -10.14
CA GLU A 8 5.94 9.18 -10.06
C GLU A 8 4.85 9.40 -9.01
N GLY A 9 4.68 10.65 -8.56
CA GLY A 9 3.63 11.04 -7.61
C GLY A 9 3.83 10.57 -6.16
N PHE A 10 4.86 9.73 -5.91
CA PHE A 10 5.09 9.14 -4.59
C PHE A 10 5.42 10.19 -3.53
N ASP A 11 6.33 11.13 -3.81
CA ASP A 11 6.72 12.17 -2.85
C ASP A 11 5.53 13.05 -2.47
N ASP A 12 4.68 13.40 -3.44
CA ASP A 12 3.47 14.19 -3.19
C ASP A 12 2.42 13.41 -2.38
N ALA A 13 2.26 12.11 -2.66
CA ALA A 13 1.39 11.23 -1.88
C ALA A 13 1.92 11.06 -0.45
N LEU A 14 3.24 10.91 -0.27
CA LEU A 14 3.89 10.78 1.02
C LEU A 14 3.76 12.05 1.86
N GLN A 15 3.94 13.22 1.27
CA GLN A 15 3.76 14.49 1.95
C GLN A 15 2.30 14.71 2.40
N ARG A 16 1.32 14.41 1.54
CA ARG A 16 -0.10 14.50 1.88
C ARG A 16 -0.47 13.57 3.03
N TRP A 17 -0.13 12.30 2.91
CA TRP A 17 -0.36 11.31 3.96
C TRP A 17 0.33 11.71 5.28
N SER A 18 1.58 12.17 5.22
CA SER A 18 2.30 12.62 6.41
C SER A 18 1.65 13.82 7.10
N ALA A 19 1.06 14.74 6.34
CA ALA A 19 0.40 15.91 6.89
C ALA A 19 -0.90 15.55 7.61
N GLU A 20 -1.62 14.55 7.09
CA GLU A 20 -2.89 14.05 7.60
C GLU A 20 -2.68 13.15 8.84
N GLU A 21 -1.85 12.12 8.70
CA GLU A 21 -1.74 11.03 9.67
C GLU A 21 -0.67 11.27 10.74
N ARG A 22 0.28 12.19 10.47
CA ARG A 22 1.42 12.51 11.34
C ARG A 22 2.14 11.25 11.85
N PRO A 23 2.54 10.32 10.95
CA PRO A 23 3.22 9.09 11.30
C PRO A 23 4.55 9.37 12.01
N ARG A 24 5.01 8.39 12.78
CA ARG A 24 6.33 8.47 13.41
C ARG A 24 7.45 8.48 12.35
N PRO A 25 8.58 9.17 12.58
CA PRO A 25 9.66 9.31 11.60
C PRO A 25 10.19 7.97 11.07
N GLU A 26 10.20 6.93 11.89
CA GLU A 26 10.63 5.59 11.47
C GLU A 26 9.71 4.98 10.39
N ILE A 27 8.40 5.23 10.48
CA ILE A 27 7.44 4.74 9.48
C ILE A 27 7.58 5.56 8.20
N MET A 28 7.75 6.88 8.31
CA MET A 28 8.05 7.74 7.16
C MET A 28 9.27 7.26 6.38
N ALA A 29 10.36 6.93 7.09
CA ALA A 29 11.58 6.44 6.48
C ALA A 29 11.39 5.09 5.78
N GLN A 30 10.62 4.17 6.39
CA GLN A 30 10.32 2.87 5.78
C GLN A 30 9.48 2.99 4.51
N VAL A 31 8.40 3.79 4.55
CA VAL A 31 7.54 4.00 3.38
C VAL A 31 8.33 4.65 2.23
N SER A 32 9.15 5.66 2.54
CA SER A 32 10.01 6.32 1.56
C SER A 32 11.06 5.37 0.96
N ALA A 33 11.71 4.55 1.78
CA ALA A 33 12.72 3.58 1.33
C ALA A 33 12.12 2.48 0.43
N TRP A 34 10.85 2.13 0.63
CA TRP A 34 10.15 1.13 -0.18
C TRP A 34 9.71 1.67 -1.56
N ALA A 35 9.55 2.99 -1.74
CA ALA A 35 9.02 3.58 -2.97
C ALA A 35 9.64 3.06 -4.28
N PRO A 36 10.98 2.88 -4.40
CA PRO A 36 11.60 2.39 -5.62
C PRO A 36 11.19 0.95 -5.97
N GLU A 37 10.78 0.14 -5.00
CA GLU A 37 10.39 -1.26 -5.20
C GLU A 37 9.19 -1.40 -6.14
N LEU A 38 8.33 -0.38 -6.24
CA LEU A 38 7.21 -0.34 -7.18
C LEU A 38 7.65 -0.41 -8.65
N GLN A 39 8.92 -0.12 -8.95
CA GLN A 39 9.51 -0.30 -10.29
C GLN A 39 9.65 -1.77 -10.69
N HIS A 40 9.64 -2.68 -9.73
CA HIS A 40 9.82 -4.11 -9.97
C HIS A 40 8.49 -4.83 -10.25
N LEU A 41 8.47 -5.67 -11.29
CA LEU A 41 7.26 -6.39 -11.70
C LEU A 41 6.78 -7.37 -10.63
N ASP A 42 7.70 -8.06 -9.96
CA ASP A 42 7.41 -9.05 -8.91
C ASP A 42 6.77 -8.43 -7.65
N VAL A 43 6.92 -7.11 -7.47
CA VAL A 43 6.20 -6.33 -6.46
C VAL A 43 4.81 -5.98 -6.96
N ARG A 44 4.69 -5.43 -8.18
CA ARG A 44 3.40 -5.00 -8.75
C ARG A 44 2.39 -6.14 -8.90
N VAL A 45 2.83 -7.35 -9.25
CA VAL A 45 1.93 -8.51 -9.40
C VAL A 45 1.27 -8.97 -8.09
N ARG A 46 1.74 -8.47 -6.93
CA ARG A 46 1.13 -8.72 -5.62
C ARG A 46 0.02 -7.73 -5.29
N ALA A 47 -0.13 -6.67 -6.08
CA ALA A 47 -1.16 -5.67 -5.87
C ALA A 47 -2.53 -6.20 -6.26
N ARG A 48 -3.55 -5.71 -5.55
CA ARG A 48 -4.95 -6.02 -5.82
C ARG A 48 -5.58 -4.87 -6.60
N LEU A 49 -6.42 -5.15 -7.58
CA LEU A 49 -7.23 -4.10 -8.21
C LEU A 49 -8.26 -3.58 -7.19
N VAL A 50 -8.41 -2.26 -7.09
CA VAL A 50 -9.40 -1.63 -6.21
C VAL A 50 -10.80 -1.86 -6.78
N ASP A 51 -11.73 -2.31 -5.93
CA ASP A 51 -13.10 -2.62 -6.35
C ASP A 51 -13.81 -1.37 -6.88
N GLY A 52 -14.39 -1.48 -8.09
CA GLY A 52 -15.05 -0.36 -8.76
C GLY A 52 -14.13 0.54 -9.58
N GLU A 53 -12.80 0.37 -9.48
CA GLU A 53 -11.82 1.13 -10.27
C GLU A 53 -11.32 0.30 -11.46
N SER A 54 -11.12 0.97 -12.60
CA SER A 54 -10.69 0.28 -13.83
C SER A 54 -9.16 0.12 -13.96
N ASN A 55 -8.39 0.90 -13.20
CA ASN A 55 -6.94 0.94 -13.33
C ASN A 55 -6.18 1.34 -12.05
N VAL A 56 -6.85 1.37 -10.89
CA VAL A 56 -6.22 1.66 -9.60
C VAL A 56 -5.94 0.37 -8.87
N TRP A 57 -4.69 0.19 -8.48
CA TRP A 57 -4.18 -0.96 -7.76
C TRP A 57 -3.79 -0.55 -6.35
N VAL A 58 -3.90 -1.47 -5.40
CA VAL A 58 -3.51 -1.26 -4.01
C VAL A 58 -2.56 -2.35 -3.56
N LEU A 59 -1.52 -1.95 -2.83
CA LEU A 59 -0.55 -2.85 -2.22
C LEU A 59 -0.16 -2.35 -0.83
N TRP A 60 -0.02 -3.27 0.11
CA TRP A 60 0.53 -2.98 1.43
C TRP A 60 2.02 -2.65 1.35
N VAL A 61 2.45 -1.60 2.04
CA VAL A 61 3.86 -1.27 2.21
C VAL A 61 4.46 -2.27 3.20
N PRO A 62 5.42 -3.13 2.79
CA PRO A 62 5.97 -4.17 3.65
C PRO A 62 6.64 -3.60 4.90
N GLY A 63 6.42 -4.26 6.04
CA GLY A 63 7.09 -3.89 7.30
C GLY A 63 6.60 -2.59 7.94
N CYS A 64 5.69 -1.85 7.28
CA CYS A 64 5.08 -0.63 7.82
C CYS A 64 3.82 -0.95 8.62
N TYR A 65 3.97 -1.81 9.64
CA TYR A 65 2.90 -2.12 10.58
C TYR A 65 2.90 -1.07 11.70
N LEU A 66 1.77 -0.43 11.88
CA LEU A 66 1.49 0.48 12.97
C LEU A 66 1.04 -0.34 14.19
N PRO A 67 1.17 0.20 15.43
CA PRO A 67 0.80 -0.53 16.63
C PRO A 67 -0.60 -1.10 16.51
N ASP A 68 -0.75 -2.37 16.90
CA ASP A 68 -2.03 -3.09 16.89
C ASP A 68 -3.09 -2.24 17.61
N ILE A 69 -4.21 -2.06 16.93
CA ILE A 69 -5.45 -1.62 17.58
C ILE A 69 -6.28 -2.87 17.86
N GLU A 70 -7.22 -2.81 18.82
CA GLU A 70 -8.07 -3.97 19.16
C GLU A 70 -8.75 -4.60 17.92
N ASP A 71 -8.88 -3.84 16.82
CA ASP A 71 -9.45 -4.24 15.54
C ASP A 71 -8.45 -4.80 14.50
N GLY A 72 -7.23 -5.15 14.87
CA GLY A 72 -6.26 -5.85 14.02
C GLY A 72 -5.08 -5.00 13.53
N LEU A 73 -4.27 -5.60 12.65
CA LEU A 73 -3.00 -5.02 12.20
C LEU A 73 -3.24 -3.76 11.37
N GLN A 74 -2.84 -2.62 11.90
CA GLN A 74 -2.83 -1.38 11.15
C GLN A 74 -1.55 -1.27 10.32
N GLY A 75 -1.63 -0.69 9.13
CA GLY A 75 -0.45 -0.45 8.30
C GLY A 75 -0.74 0.51 7.16
N VAL A 76 0.23 0.65 6.26
CA VAL A 76 0.17 1.61 5.15
C VAL A 76 -0.11 0.88 3.84
N GLN A 77 -1.06 1.37 3.06
CA GLN A 77 -1.33 0.95 1.69
C GLN A 77 -0.97 2.05 0.70
N CYS A 78 -0.38 1.64 -0.41
CA CYS A 78 -0.10 2.48 -1.57
C CYS A 78 -1.10 2.18 -2.68
N TYR A 79 -1.77 3.22 -3.14
CA TYR A 79 -2.70 3.20 -4.25
C TYR A 79 -2.00 3.77 -5.47
N PHE A 80 -1.94 3.00 -6.55
CA PHE A 80 -1.18 3.37 -7.73
C PHE A 80 -1.84 2.94 -9.03
N ARG A 81 -1.43 3.60 -10.12
CA ARG A 81 -1.81 3.24 -11.50
C ARG A 81 -0.59 2.76 -12.25
N VAL A 82 -0.82 1.82 -13.17
CA VAL A 82 0.22 1.32 -14.09
C VAL A 82 -0.11 1.86 -15.48
N VAL A 83 0.82 2.62 -16.06
CA VAL A 83 0.73 3.14 -17.42
C VAL A 83 1.73 2.40 -18.29
N GLU A 84 1.32 1.24 -18.81
CA GLU A 84 2.22 0.32 -19.51
C GLU A 84 2.89 0.93 -20.74
N GLN A 85 2.14 1.73 -21.51
CA GLN A 85 2.64 2.39 -22.72
C GLN A 85 3.82 3.34 -22.42
N GLU A 86 3.88 3.88 -21.20
CA GLU A 86 4.91 4.80 -20.74
C GLU A 86 5.93 4.13 -19.80
N HIS A 87 5.75 2.84 -19.48
CA HIS A 87 6.56 2.13 -18.47
C HIS A 87 6.61 2.90 -17.14
N ARG A 88 5.44 3.37 -16.69
CA ARG A 88 5.32 4.25 -15.52
C ARG A 88 4.35 3.68 -14.49
N VAL A 89 4.69 3.85 -13.22
CA VAL A 89 3.84 3.64 -12.05
C VAL A 89 3.57 5.00 -11.43
N VAL A 90 2.31 5.35 -11.27
CA VAL A 90 1.91 6.62 -10.63
C VAL A 90 1.31 6.30 -9.28
N CYS A 91 1.98 6.67 -8.20
CA CYS A 91 1.44 6.59 -6.85
C CYS A 91 0.43 7.73 -6.66
N GLU A 92 -0.84 7.38 -6.51
CA GLU A 92 -1.95 8.33 -6.40
C GLU A 92 -2.16 8.74 -4.93
N ALA A 93 -2.04 7.79 -4.00
CA ALA A 93 -2.28 8.03 -2.58
C ALA A 93 -1.59 6.99 -1.69
N LEU A 94 -1.32 7.40 -0.45
CA LEU A 94 -0.95 6.53 0.66
C LEU A 94 -2.02 6.65 1.73
N HIS A 95 -2.47 5.52 2.25
CA HIS A 95 -3.52 5.47 3.28
C HIS A 95 -3.11 4.55 4.41
N THR A 96 -3.39 4.99 5.63
CA THR A 96 -3.38 4.10 6.80
C THR A 96 -4.66 3.28 6.80
N THR A 97 -4.58 1.96 6.93
CA THR A 97 -5.76 1.09 7.03
C THR A 97 -5.51 -0.07 7.98
N VAL A 98 -6.59 -0.75 8.35
CA VAL A 98 -6.59 -1.88 9.28
C VAL A 98 -6.85 -3.15 8.47
N ASP A 99 -5.97 -4.12 8.58
CA ASP A 99 -6.16 -5.44 8.00
C ASP A 99 -7.16 -6.24 8.85
N ARG A 100 -8.44 -6.17 8.48
CA ARG A 100 -9.51 -6.94 9.14
C ARG A 100 -9.57 -8.40 8.69
N SER A 101 -8.73 -8.81 7.75
CA SER A 101 -8.70 -10.20 7.24
C SER A 101 -8.33 -11.23 8.32
N ALA A 102 -7.85 -10.78 9.48
CA ALA A 102 -7.57 -11.61 10.64
C ALA A 102 -8.77 -11.84 11.58
N GLN A 103 -9.89 -11.11 11.41
CA GLN A 103 -11.05 -11.19 12.30
C GLN A 103 -12.13 -12.17 11.84
N ASP A 104 -12.13 -12.62 10.58
CA ASP A 104 -13.10 -13.60 10.03
C ASP A 104 -12.76 -15.07 10.36
N VAL A 105 -12.21 -15.34 11.55
CA VAL A 105 -12.30 -16.68 12.15
C VAL A 105 -13.49 -16.70 13.09
N ASP A 106 -14.67 -16.83 12.47
CA ASP A 106 -15.93 -17.15 13.15
C ASP A 106 -15.70 -18.45 13.94
N PHE A 107 -15.67 -18.34 15.27
CA PHE A 107 -15.88 -19.47 16.16
C PHE A 107 -17.36 -19.86 16.06
N ASP A 108 -17.72 -20.59 15.00
CA ASP A 108 -18.93 -21.41 14.98
C ASP A 108 -18.65 -22.63 15.87
N ASP A 109 -18.54 -22.38 17.18
CA ASP A 109 -18.56 -23.42 18.20
C ASP A 109 -20.02 -23.85 18.34
N GLY A 110 -20.43 -24.69 17.39
CA GLY A 110 -21.65 -25.46 17.44
C GLY A 110 -21.63 -26.33 18.69
N MET A 111 -22.19 -25.81 19.78
CA MET A 111 -22.57 -26.59 20.94
C MET A 111 -23.99 -27.11 20.74
N GLY A 112 -24.06 -28.40 20.40
CA GLY A 112 -25.28 -29.21 20.39
C GLY A 112 -25.73 -29.67 21.78
#